data_AF-A0AA36H2V2-F1
#
_entry.id   AF-A0AA36H2V2-F1
#
_cell.length_a   1.000
_cell.length_b   1.000
_cell.length_c   1.000
_cell.angle_alpha   90.00
_cell.angle_beta   90.00
_cell.angle_gamma   90.00
#
_symmetry.space_group_name_H-M   'P 1'
#
loop_
_entity.id
_entity.type
_entity.pdbx_description
1 polymer ?
#
loop_
_entity_poly.entity_id
_entity_poly.type
_entity_poly.pdbx_seq_one_letter_code
_entity_poly.pdbx_strand_id
1 'polypeptide(L)'
;MTTTVRAYKGLTTKRIDNVLNWLRESSKLLDPVAPDLRQGQAQKIKLAIELCDENISLMESSLTKLTEAFDRIEDTDNEEEEQLDKYLESAQETIIKLHVHKTNLKQVMHEIGQESSDSEIVLGWRKSSPSRQSVGVLIANRLQEIGRIVNDLEEQHVRCLFGHVRTVENPADCGTRGLTSNALQDYLWWQGPNLMHEHDCSNLTPFGNRRSSPGNTTSDAENKSIKDFAA
;
A
#
# COMPACT_ATOMS: atom_id res chain seq x y z
N MET A 1 -16.42 -26.76 -31.89
CA MET A 1 -16.88 -26.05 -30.65
C MET A 1 -18.40 -25.98 -30.45
N THR A 2 -18.88 -26.46 -29.30
CA THR A 2 -20.29 -26.36 -28.84
C THR A 2 -20.72 -24.91 -28.54
N THR A 3 -22.04 -24.63 -28.59
CA THR A 3 -22.62 -23.29 -28.31
C THR A 3 -22.19 -22.72 -26.96
N THR A 4 -22.02 -23.58 -25.95
CA THR A 4 -21.61 -23.20 -24.60
C THR A 4 -20.16 -22.71 -24.53
N VAL A 5 -19.22 -23.43 -25.17
CA VAL A 5 -17.80 -23.01 -25.24
C VAL A 5 -17.67 -21.68 -25.99
N ARG A 6 -18.39 -21.53 -27.11
CA ARG A 6 -18.41 -20.26 -27.86
C ARG A 6 -18.91 -19.09 -27.01
N ALA A 7 -19.94 -19.30 -26.20
CA ALA A 7 -20.48 -18.28 -25.32
C ALA A 7 -19.47 -17.88 -24.22
N TYR A 8 -18.84 -18.83 -23.54
CA TYR A 8 -17.84 -18.54 -22.50
C TYR A 8 -16.58 -17.88 -23.09
N LYS A 9 -16.10 -18.34 -24.26
CA LYS A 9 -14.98 -17.71 -24.97
C LYS A 9 -15.30 -16.25 -25.34
N GLY A 10 -16.52 -15.98 -25.82
CA GLY A 10 -16.97 -14.61 -26.11
C GLY A 10 -17.03 -13.72 -24.87
N LEU A 11 -17.55 -14.25 -23.76
CA LEU A 11 -17.62 -13.53 -22.48
C LEU A 11 -16.22 -13.20 -21.94
N THR A 12 -15.32 -14.18 -21.94
CA THR A 12 -13.93 -14.02 -21.47
C THR A 12 -13.17 -13.03 -22.36
N THR A 13 -13.39 -13.04 -23.67
CA THR A 13 -12.76 -12.08 -24.60
C THR A 13 -13.19 -10.65 -24.28
N LYS A 14 -14.50 -10.42 -24.10
CA LYS A 14 -15.01 -9.10 -23.72
C LYS A 14 -14.46 -8.62 -22.38
N ARG A 15 -14.27 -9.54 -21.42
CA ARG A 15 -13.65 -9.21 -20.12
C ARG A 15 -12.18 -8.83 -20.28
N ILE A 16 -11.42 -9.56 -21.09
CA ILE A 16 -10.02 -9.23 -21.41
C ILE A 16 -9.93 -7.81 -21.99
N ASP A 17 -10.75 -7.49 -22.99
CA ASP A 17 -10.72 -6.16 -23.63
C ASP A 17 -11.02 -5.03 -22.63
N ASN A 18 -12.04 -5.23 -21.78
CA ASN A 18 -12.38 -4.27 -20.72
C ASN A 18 -11.22 -4.09 -19.73
N VAL A 19 -10.60 -5.18 -19.30
CA VAL A 19 -9.46 -5.15 -18.37
C VAL A 19 -8.26 -4.44 -19.00
N LEU A 20 -7.92 -4.74 -20.25
CA LEU A 20 -6.79 -4.13 -20.94
C LEU A 20 -6.99 -2.62 -21.14
N ASN A 21 -8.22 -2.19 -21.45
CA ASN A 21 -8.55 -0.77 -21.53
C ASN A 21 -8.44 -0.10 -20.16
N TRP A 22 -8.99 -0.72 -19.12
CA TRP A 22 -8.89 -0.20 -17.75
C TRP A 22 -7.43 -0.08 -17.29
N LEU A 23 -6.60 -1.11 -17.51
CA LEU A 23 -5.16 -1.09 -17.18
C LEU A 23 -4.43 0.07 -17.85
N ARG A 24 -4.81 0.40 -19.09
CA ARG A 24 -4.24 1.55 -19.82
C ARG A 24 -4.62 2.86 -19.15
N GLU A 25 -5.87 3.01 -18.72
CA GLU A 25 -6.36 4.23 -18.07
C GLU A 25 -5.81 4.40 -16.65
N SER A 26 -5.76 3.31 -15.87
CA SER A 26 -5.28 3.30 -14.48
C SER A 26 -3.76 3.40 -14.37
N SER A 27 -3.01 3.18 -15.45
CA SER A 27 -1.55 3.33 -15.47
C SER A 27 -1.09 4.72 -14.99
N LYS A 28 -1.86 5.77 -15.26
CA LYS A 28 -1.60 7.16 -14.81
C LYS A 28 -1.60 7.32 -13.29
N LEU A 29 -2.21 6.39 -12.56
CA LEU A 29 -2.19 6.42 -11.10
C LEU A 29 -0.82 6.06 -10.53
N LEU A 30 0.07 5.49 -11.35
CA LEU A 30 1.44 5.18 -10.98
C LEU A 30 2.38 6.39 -11.12
N ASP A 31 1.93 7.48 -11.74
CA ASP A 31 2.75 8.67 -11.93
C ASP A 31 2.96 9.42 -10.60
N PRO A 32 4.14 10.03 -10.39
CA PRO A 32 4.39 10.89 -9.23
C PRO A 32 3.43 12.08 -9.20
N VAL A 33 2.91 12.41 -8.03
CA VAL A 33 1.93 13.50 -7.86
C VAL A 33 2.39 14.50 -6.82
N ALA A 34 2.01 15.76 -7.06
CA ALA A 34 2.31 16.88 -6.19
C ALA A 34 1.75 16.68 -4.77
N PRO A 35 2.43 17.20 -3.72
CA PRO A 35 2.09 16.94 -2.33
C PRO A 35 0.64 17.21 -1.93
N ASP A 36 0.03 18.23 -2.52
CA ASP A 36 -1.33 18.73 -2.30
C ASP A 36 -2.43 17.80 -2.85
N LEU A 37 -2.09 16.95 -3.82
CA LEU A 37 -3.02 16.02 -4.47
C LEU A 37 -2.89 14.56 -3.97
N ARG A 38 -1.90 14.28 -3.11
CA ARG A 38 -1.58 12.92 -2.64
C ARG A 38 -2.75 12.22 -1.93
N GLN A 39 -3.54 12.93 -1.12
CA GLN A 39 -4.67 12.32 -0.40
C GLN A 39 -5.79 11.88 -1.37
N GLY A 40 -6.11 12.70 -2.37
CA GLY A 40 -7.10 12.35 -3.39
C GLY A 40 -6.61 11.23 -4.31
N GLN A 41 -5.32 11.16 -4.59
CA GLN A 41 -4.73 10.06 -5.36
C GLN A 41 -4.70 8.75 -4.55
N ALA A 42 -4.38 8.79 -3.26
CA ALA A 42 -4.39 7.61 -2.40
C ALA A 42 -5.77 6.93 -2.39
N GLN A 43 -6.86 7.69 -2.32
CA GLN A 43 -8.22 7.13 -2.42
C GLN A 43 -8.46 6.45 -3.78
N LYS A 44 -8.02 7.07 -4.89
CA LYS A 44 -8.15 6.48 -6.23
C LYS A 44 -7.32 5.20 -6.40
N ILE A 45 -6.09 5.18 -5.89
CA ILE A 45 -5.21 4.00 -5.90
C ILE A 45 -5.85 2.87 -5.08
N LYS A 46 -6.46 3.17 -3.92
CA LYS A 46 -7.14 2.18 -3.09
C LYS A 46 -8.27 1.49 -3.85
N LEU A 47 -9.16 2.27 -4.46
CA LEU A 47 -10.24 1.76 -5.29
C LEU A 47 -9.71 0.95 -6.49
N ALA A 48 -8.60 1.38 -7.10
CA ALA A 48 -7.97 0.64 -8.19
C ALA A 48 -7.40 -0.72 -7.76
N ILE A 49 -6.85 -0.82 -6.53
CA ILE A 49 -6.39 -2.09 -5.96
C ILE A 49 -7.57 -3.04 -5.72
N GLU A 50 -8.68 -2.55 -5.18
CA GLU A 50 -9.90 -3.34 -4.99
C GLU A 50 -10.47 -3.82 -6.33
N LEU A 51 -10.51 -2.95 -7.35
CA LEU A 51 -10.92 -3.32 -8.71
C LEU A 51 -9.99 -4.35 -9.35
N CYS A 52 -8.67 -4.32 -9.08
CA CYS A 52 -7.78 -5.40 -9.52
C CYS A 52 -8.22 -6.75 -8.94
N ASP A 53 -8.56 -6.80 -7.64
CA ASP A 53 -8.99 -8.04 -6.97
C ASP A 53 -10.29 -8.59 -7.55
N GLU A 54 -11.28 -7.71 -7.77
CA GLU A 54 -12.53 -8.11 -8.42
C GLU A 54 -12.29 -8.64 -9.84
N ASN A 55 -11.48 -7.95 -10.65
CA ASN A 55 -11.19 -8.36 -12.02
C ASN A 55 -10.40 -9.67 -12.09
N ILE A 56 -9.43 -9.90 -11.18
CA ILE A 56 -8.70 -11.16 -11.07
C ILE A 56 -9.67 -12.31 -10.78
N SER A 57 -10.49 -12.18 -9.72
CA SER A 57 -11.46 -13.22 -9.34
C SER A 57 -12.45 -13.52 -10.46
N LEU A 58 -12.92 -12.47 -11.15
CA LEU A 58 -13.87 -12.59 -12.25
C LEU A 58 -13.24 -13.30 -13.47
N MET A 59 -11.99 -12.98 -13.80
CA MET A 59 -11.22 -13.60 -14.89
C MET A 59 -10.92 -15.07 -14.61
N GLU A 60 -10.47 -15.40 -13.39
CA GLU A 60 -10.23 -16.77 -12.95
C GLU A 60 -11.51 -17.61 -13.04
N SER A 61 -12.63 -17.11 -12.51
CA SER A 61 -13.93 -17.79 -12.61
C SER A 61 -14.39 -18.00 -14.07
N SER A 62 -14.10 -17.03 -14.94
CA SER A 62 -14.38 -17.12 -16.37
C SER A 62 -13.59 -18.24 -17.05
N LEU A 63 -12.30 -18.36 -16.71
CA LEU A 63 -11.42 -19.39 -17.25
C LEU A 63 -11.82 -20.77 -16.75
N THR A 64 -12.08 -20.95 -15.46
CA THR A 64 -12.57 -22.21 -14.91
C THR A 64 -13.82 -22.71 -15.64
N LYS A 65 -14.80 -21.82 -15.86
CA LYS A 65 -16.04 -22.18 -16.59
C LYS A 65 -15.79 -22.53 -18.05
N LEU A 66 -14.82 -21.89 -18.70
CA LEU A 66 -14.45 -22.19 -20.07
C LEU A 66 -13.79 -23.57 -20.17
N THR A 67 -12.84 -23.87 -19.29
CA THR A 67 -12.17 -25.17 -19.20
C THR A 67 -13.17 -26.28 -18.88
N GLU A 68 -14.03 -26.11 -17.87
CA GLU A 68 -15.08 -27.08 -17.54
C GLU A 68 -16.08 -27.33 -18.68
N ALA A 69 -16.37 -26.30 -19.49
CA ALA A 69 -17.25 -26.44 -20.64
C ALA A 69 -16.57 -27.20 -21.79
N PHE A 70 -15.25 -27.11 -21.90
CA PHE A 70 -14.45 -27.79 -22.90
C PHE A 70 -14.23 -29.26 -22.53
N ASP A 71 -13.93 -29.57 -21.28
CA ASP A 71 -13.75 -30.95 -20.78
C ASP A 71 -14.99 -31.84 -20.97
N ARG A 72 -16.16 -31.24 -21.18
CA ARG A 72 -17.43 -31.95 -21.45
C ARG A 72 -17.64 -32.32 -22.92
N ILE A 73 -16.73 -31.94 -23.81
CA ILE A 73 -16.78 -32.27 -25.23
C ILE A 73 -15.98 -33.55 -25.43
N GLU A 74 -16.64 -34.63 -25.88
CA GLU A 74 -15.99 -35.95 -26.08
C GLU A 74 -15.15 -36.03 -27.38
N ASP A 75 -15.48 -35.21 -28.39
CA ASP A 75 -14.86 -35.23 -29.73
C ASP A 75 -14.31 -33.84 -30.12
N THR A 76 -13.16 -33.45 -29.57
CA THR A 76 -12.40 -32.28 -30.04
C THR A 76 -11.26 -32.72 -30.95
N ASP A 77 -11.08 -32.04 -32.08
CA ASP A 77 -9.86 -32.23 -32.88
C ASP A 77 -8.67 -31.51 -32.23
N ASN A 78 -7.44 -31.98 -32.54
CA ASN A 78 -6.21 -31.41 -31.97
C ASN A 78 -6.03 -29.91 -32.30
N GLU A 79 -6.64 -29.41 -33.37
CA GLU A 79 -6.50 -28.01 -33.78
C GLU A 79 -7.38 -27.08 -32.94
N GLU A 80 -8.61 -27.50 -32.61
CA GLU A 80 -9.49 -26.79 -31.68
C GLU A 80 -8.91 -26.73 -30.26
N GLU A 81 -8.24 -27.80 -29.81
CA GLU A 81 -7.54 -27.88 -28.52
C GLU A 81 -6.33 -26.92 -28.49
N GLU A 82 -5.47 -26.95 -29.52
CA GLU A 82 -4.32 -26.04 -29.61
C GLU A 82 -4.74 -24.56 -29.68
N GLN A 83 -5.84 -24.25 -30.37
CA GLN A 83 -6.40 -22.90 -30.42
C GLN A 83 -6.97 -22.45 -29.08
N LEU A 84 -7.52 -23.37 -28.28
CA LEU A 84 -8.00 -23.07 -26.94
C LEU A 84 -6.82 -22.82 -25.98
N ASP A 85 -5.77 -23.63 -26.05
CA ASP A 85 -4.58 -23.46 -25.19
C ASP A 85 -3.96 -22.08 -25.40
N LYS A 86 -3.72 -21.68 -26.66
CA LYS A 86 -3.24 -20.32 -26.98
C LYS A 86 -4.13 -19.22 -26.41
N TYR A 87 -5.44 -19.45 -26.40
CA TYR A 87 -6.40 -18.52 -25.83
C TYR A 87 -6.33 -18.46 -24.30
N LEU A 88 -6.23 -19.62 -23.64
CA LEU A 88 -6.08 -19.72 -22.19
C LEU A 88 -4.77 -19.05 -21.72
N GLU A 89 -3.66 -19.26 -22.44
CA GLU A 89 -2.39 -18.58 -22.20
C GLU A 89 -2.54 -17.06 -22.27
N SER A 90 -3.20 -16.53 -23.31
CA SER A 90 -3.44 -15.09 -23.45
C SER A 90 -4.32 -14.52 -22.32
N ALA A 91 -5.32 -15.27 -21.88
CA ALA A 91 -6.16 -14.88 -20.75
C ALA A 91 -5.38 -14.89 -19.42
N GLN A 92 -4.53 -15.91 -19.20
CA GLN A 92 -3.64 -15.98 -18.05
C GLN A 92 -2.61 -14.84 -18.06
N GLU A 93 -2.06 -14.48 -19.22
CA GLU A 93 -1.18 -13.32 -19.38
C GLU A 93 -1.85 -12.03 -18.91
N THR A 94 -3.15 -11.87 -19.19
CA THR A 94 -3.95 -10.73 -18.73
C THR A 94 -4.12 -10.73 -17.20
N ILE A 95 -4.32 -11.90 -16.59
CA ILE A 95 -4.36 -12.05 -15.12
C ILE A 95 -3.00 -11.68 -14.50
N ILE A 96 -1.90 -12.09 -15.13
CA ILE A 96 -0.55 -11.73 -14.68
C ILE A 96 -0.37 -10.20 -14.74
N LYS A 97 -0.80 -9.55 -15.84
CA LYS A 97 -0.76 -8.08 -15.96
C LYS A 97 -1.55 -7.38 -14.85
N LEU A 98 -2.72 -7.90 -14.48
CA LEU A 98 -3.50 -7.40 -13.33
C LEU A 98 -2.74 -7.54 -12.00
N HIS A 99 -2.13 -8.70 -11.74
CA HIS A 99 -1.34 -8.92 -10.53
C HIS A 99 -0.13 -7.97 -10.44
N VAL A 100 0.58 -7.78 -11.56
CA VAL A 100 1.71 -6.83 -11.64
C VAL A 100 1.22 -5.40 -11.41
N HIS A 101 0.13 -4.99 -12.08
CA HIS A 101 -0.43 -3.65 -11.89
C HIS A 101 -0.88 -3.41 -10.46
N LYS A 102 -1.57 -4.37 -9.83
CA LYS A 102 -1.93 -4.35 -8.41
C LYS A 102 -0.71 -4.18 -7.51
N THR A 103 0.37 -4.91 -7.81
CA THR A 103 1.63 -4.82 -7.04
C THR A 103 2.25 -3.43 -7.15
N ASN A 104 2.27 -2.86 -8.35
CA ASN A 104 2.78 -1.50 -8.57
C ASN A 104 1.92 -0.45 -7.86
N LEU A 105 0.58 -0.57 -7.91
CA LEU A 105 -0.33 0.32 -7.17
C LEU A 105 -0.10 0.23 -5.65
N LYS A 106 0.11 -0.98 -5.11
CA LYS A 106 0.47 -1.17 -3.69
C LYS A 106 1.82 -0.54 -3.34
N GLN A 107 2.78 -0.58 -4.25
CA GLN A 107 4.09 0.05 -4.06
C GLN A 107 3.97 1.58 -4.02
N VAL A 108 3.21 2.19 -4.93
CA VAL A 108 2.97 3.64 -4.91
C VAL A 108 2.17 4.05 -3.67
N MET A 109 1.16 3.25 -3.27
CA MET A 109 0.42 3.48 -2.02
C MET A 109 1.35 3.50 -0.80
N HIS A 110 2.32 2.59 -0.77
CA HIS A 110 3.32 2.50 0.28
C HIS A 110 4.23 3.74 0.33
N GLU A 111 4.61 4.29 -0.83
CA GLU A 111 5.43 5.50 -0.92
C GLU A 111 4.69 6.76 -0.43
N ILE A 112 3.37 6.81 -0.59
CA ILE A 112 2.55 7.93 -0.11
C ILE A 112 2.43 7.95 1.43
N GLY A 113 2.58 6.81 2.11
CA GLY A 113 2.40 6.68 3.57
C GLY A 113 3.60 7.08 4.45
N GLN A 114 4.54 7.89 3.94
CA GLN A 114 5.69 8.34 4.71
C GLN A 114 5.35 9.57 5.57
N GLU A 115 5.57 9.47 6.88
CA GLU A 115 5.49 10.56 7.84
C GLU A 115 6.89 10.95 8.32
N SER A 116 7.11 12.23 8.65
CA SER A 116 8.41 12.72 9.15
C SER A 116 8.21 13.60 10.37
N SER A 117 9.09 13.47 11.37
CA SER A 117 9.09 14.29 12.58
C SER A 117 10.50 14.75 12.92
N ASP A 118 10.61 15.99 13.40
CA ASP A 118 11.85 16.54 13.94
C ASP A 118 12.09 16.21 15.41
N SER A 119 11.12 15.59 16.08
CA SER A 119 11.27 15.19 17.47
C SER A 119 11.82 13.77 17.57
N GLU A 120 13.14 13.66 17.71
CA GLU A 120 13.82 12.38 17.95
C GLU A 120 13.27 11.65 19.18
N ILE A 121 12.88 12.40 20.23
CA ILE A 121 12.27 11.85 21.44
C ILE A 121 10.95 11.14 21.12
N VAL A 122 10.08 11.78 20.33
CA VAL A 122 8.79 11.19 19.93
C VAL A 122 9.01 9.97 19.03
N LEU A 123 9.95 10.04 18.09
CA LEU A 123 10.33 8.89 17.26
C LEU A 123 10.91 7.74 18.10
N GLY A 124 11.69 8.06 19.13
CA GLY A 124 12.25 7.11 20.09
C GLY A 124 11.18 6.42 20.93
N TRP A 125 10.21 7.17 21.46
CA TRP A 125 9.06 6.59 22.17
C TRP A 125 8.22 5.70 21.26
N ARG A 126 7.95 6.15 20.04
CA ARG A 126 7.24 5.31 19.07
C ARG A 126 7.95 3.99 18.78
N LYS A 127 9.27 4.03 18.61
CA LYS A 127 10.08 2.83 18.32
C LYS A 127 10.14 1.86 19.50
N SER A 128 10.28 2.39 20.71
CA SER A 128 10.46 1.60 21.94
C SER A 128 9.15 1.18 22.62
N SER A 129 8.01 1.77 22.24
CA SER A 129 6.70 1.54 22.85
C SER A 129 6.75 1.54 24.40
N PRO A 130 7.21 2.66 25.00
CA PRO A 130 7.51 2.75 26.42
C PRO A 130 6.25 2.60 27.28
N SER A 131 6.41 2.09 28.50
CA SER A 131 5.29 1.87 29.40
C SER A 131 4.70 3.19 29.90
N ARG A 132 3.41 3.18 30.26
CA ARG A 132 2.72 4.35 30.83
C ARG A 132 3.43 4.93 32.07
N GLN A 133 4.11 4.08 32.84
CA GLN A 133 4.90 4.50 34.00
C GLN A 133 6.13 5.32 33.61
N SER A 134 6.73 5.03 32.45
CA SER A 134 7.96 5.70 31.99
C SER A 134 7.72 7.03 31.28
N VAL A 135 6.61 7.21 30.56
CA VAL A 135 6.31 8.45 29.81
C VAL A 135 5.11 9.24 30.37
N GLY A 136 4.42 8.70 31.38
CA GLY A 136 3.23 9.32 31.94
C GLY A 136 1.97 9.11 31.10
N VAL A 137 0.81 9.45 31.70
CA VAL A 137 -0.52 9.12 31.16
C VAL A 137 -0.79 9.78 29.81
N LEU A 138 -0.51 11.07 29.69
CA LEU A 138 -0.88 11.85 28.51
C LEU A 138 -0.12 11.38 27.27
N ILE A 139 1.20 11.16 27.39
CA ILE A 139 2.04 10.67 26.30
C ILE A 139 1.65 9.23 25.94
N ALA A 140 1.45 8.35 26.94
CA ALA A 140 1.03 6.98 26.69
C ALA A 140 -0.29 6.90 25.91
N ASN A 141 -1.28 7.73 26.25
CA ASN A 141 -2.56 7.79 25.54
C ASN A 141 -2.38 8.25 24.08
N ARG A 142 -1.47 9.20 23.83
CA ARG A 142 -1.18 9.67 22.46
C ARG A 142 -0.46 8.62 21.63
N LEU A 143 0.51 7.91 22.21
CA LEU A 143 1.17 6.79 21.54
C LEU A 143 0.17 5.67 21.21
N GLN A 144 -0.77 5.37 22.10
CA GLN A 144 -1.82 4.39 21.84
C GLN A 144 -2.72 4.82 20.68
N GLU A 145 -3.14 6.08 20.65
CA GLU A 145 -3.99 6.60 19.58
C GLU A 145 -3.27 6.62 18.22
N ILE A 146 -2.00 7.04 18.18
CA ILE A 146 -1.20 6.97 16.94
C ILE A 146 -1.09 5.52 16.48
N GLY A 147 -0.84 4.58 17.39
CA GLY A 147 -0.79 3.15 17.05
C GLY A 147 -2.12 2.63 16.48
N ARG A 148 -3.26 3.06 17.01
CA ARG A 148 -4.58 2.74 16.47
C ARG A 148 -4.75 3.29 15.05
N ILE A 149 -4.43 4.56 14.82
CA ILE A 149 -4.52 5.20 13.50
C ILE A 149 -3.63 4.47 12.49
N VAL A 150 -2.40 4.12 12.89
CA VAL A 150 -1.49 3.34 12.03
C VAL A 150 -2.09 1.99 11.68
N ASN A 151 -2.66 1.26 12.63
CA ASN A 151 -3.32 -0.02 12.35
C ASN A 151 -4.50 0.16 11.38
N ASP A 152 -5.36 1.16 11.62
CA ASP A 152 -6.51 1.47 10.76
C ASP A 152 -6.06 1.83 9.32
N LEU A 153 -4.90 2.47 9.16
CA LEU A 153 -4.29 2.78 7.86
C LEU A 153 -3.64 1.55 7.20
N GLU A 154 -2.97 0.70 7.99
CA GLU A 154 -2.35 -0.53 7.50
C GLU A 154 -3.40 -1.57 7.04
N GLU A 155 -4.53 -1.68 7.75
CA GLU A 155 -5.70 -2.46 7.32
C GLU A 155 -6.23 -1.97 5.96
N GLN A 156 -6.06 -0.69 5.67
CA GLN A 156 -6.38 -0.07 4.39
C GLN A 156 -5.23 -0.12 3.38
N HIS A 157 -4.19 -0.92 3.66
CA HIS A 157 -3.01 -1.12 2.82
C HIS A 157 -2.12 0.13 2.66
N VAL A 158 -2.23 1.09 3.58
CA VAL A 158 -1.33 2.25 3.66
C VAL A 158 -0.25 1.93 4.68
N ARG A 159 0.99 1.70 4.22
CA ARG A 159 2.10 1.49 5.17
C ARG A 159 2.53 2.82 5.74
N CYS A 160 2.47 2.96 7.05
CA CYS A 160 2.95 4.15 7.74
C CYS A 160 4.43 3.97 8.11
N LEU A 161 5.30 4.67 7.38
CA LEU A 161 6.73 4.71 7.66
C LEU A 161 7.09 6.05 8.25
N PHE A 162 7.95 6.07 9.27
CA PHE A 162 8.29 7.33 9.93
C PHE A 162 9.80 7.57 9.91
N GLY A 163 10.17 8.78 9.55
CA GLY A 163 11.55 9.25 9.49
C GLY A 163 11.82 10.44 10.41
N HIS A 164 13.10 10.63 10.72
CA HIS A 164 13.56 11.89 11.29
C HIS A 164 13.83 12.90 10.17
N VAL A 165 13.41 14.15 10.39
CA VAL A 165 13.77 15.30 9.55
C VAL A 165 14.31 16.40 10.45
N ARG A 166 15.29 17.18 9.99
CA ARG A 166 15.80 18.31 10.79
C ARG A 166 14.68 19.33 11.01
N THR A 167 14.66 20.02 12.15
CA THR A 167 13.63 21.05 12.45
C THR A 167 13.50 22.10 11.34
N VAL A 168 14.62 22.53 10.75
CA VAL A 168 14.62 23.51 9.65
C VAL A 168 14.00 22.98 8.35
N GLU A 169 13.89 21.65 8.24
CA GLU A 169 13.28 20.93 7.13
C GLU A 169 11.93 20.32 7.52
N ASN A 170 11.40 20.60 8.71
CA ASN A 170 10.08 20.15 9.12
C ASN A 170 9.02 21.17 8.65
N PRO A 171 8.24 20.87 7.59
CA PRO A 171 7.19 21.79 7.16
C PRO A 171 6.17 22.06 8.27
N ALA A 172 5.90 21.11 9.17
CA ALA A 172 4.89 21.29 10.22
C ALA A 172 5.22 22.43 11.21
N ASP A 173 6.50 22.75 11.38
CA ASP A 173 6.99 23.82 12.26
C ASP A 173 6.56 25.22 11.79
N CYS A 174 6.31 25.40 10.50
CA CYS A 174 5.83 26.70 10.01
C CYS A 174 4.38 27.00 10.41
N GLY A 175 3.56 25.95 10.53
CA GLY A 175 2.18 26.05 11.00
C GLY A 175 2.10 26.44 12.46
N THR A 176 3.06 26.00 13.29
CA THR A 176 3.10 26.30 14.73
C THR A 176 3.77 27.63 15.05
N ARG A 177 4.66 28.12 14.18
CA ARG A 177 5.35 29.42 14.35
C ARG A 177 4.54 30.64 13.90
N GLY A 178 3.41 30.45 13.25
CA GLY A 178 2.53 31.55 12.82
C GLY A 178 3.13 32.39 11.69
N LEU A 179 3.57 31.74 10.60
CA LEU A 179 4.04 32.46 9.41
C LEU A 179 2.98 33.41 8.84
N THR A 180 3.42 34.54 8.30
CA THR A 180 2.54 35.45 7.54
C THR A 180 2.13 34.82 6.21
N SER A 181 0.98 35.24 5.67
CA SER A 181 0.47 34.70 4.41
C SER A 181 1.48 34.80 3.25
N ASN A 182 2.30 35.85 3.21
CA ASN A 182 3.33 36.03 2.17
C ASN A 182 4.51 35.07 2.39
N ALA A 183 4.95 34.89 3.64
CA ALA A 183 6.04 33.97 3.97
C ALA A 183 5.65 32.50 3.74
N LEU A 184 4.36 32.16 3.80
CA LEU A 184 3.86 30.80 3.59
C LEU A 184 3.85 30.40 2.11
N GLN A 185 3.70 31.33 1.14
CA GLN A 185 3.56 30.99 -0.28
C GLN A 185 4.77 30.24 -0.84
N ASP A 186 5.98 30.67 -0.46
CA ASP A 186 7.23 30.08 -0.94
C ASP A 186 7.83 29.08 0.06
N TYR A 187 7.09 28.70 1.10
CA TYR A 187 7.62 27.90 2.21
C TYR A 187 7.56 26.39 1.95
N LEU A 188 8.43 25.67 2.65
CA LEU A 188 8.56 24.22 2.65
C LEU A 188 7.22 23.48 2.90
N TRP A 189 6.22 24.12 3.50
CA TRP A 189 4.88 23.56 3.73
C TRP A 189 4.26 22.95 2.46
N TRP A 190 4.43 23.61 1.32
CA TRP A 190 3.84 23.17 0.04
C TRP A 190 4.72 22.18 -0.71
N GLN A 191 6.02 22.23 -0.47
CA GLN A 191 7.02 21.43 -1.20
C GLN A 191 7.29 20.09 -0.50
N GLY A 192 7.15 20.04 0.84
CA GLY A 192 7.53 18.90 1.67
C GLY A 192 9.04 18.88 1.98
N PRO A 193 9.49 18.03 2.91
CA PRO A 193 10.90 17.89 3.26
C PRO A 193 11.70 17.22 2.14
N ASN A 194 12.97 17.62 1.97
CA ASN A 194 13.89 17.02 0.99
C ASN A 194 14.05 15.50 1.14
N LEU A 195 13.88 14.98 2.36
CA LEU A 195 13.92 13.55 2.68
C LEU A 195 12.87 12.72 1.90
N MET A 196 11.80 13.36 1.42
CA MET A 196 10.78 12.71 0.57
C MET A 196 11.15 12.69 -0.92
N HIS A 197 12.19 13.43 -1.33
CA HIS A 197 12.69 13.47 -2.71
C HIS A 197 13.90 12.56 -2.92
N GLU A 198 14.64 12.26 -1.86
CA GLU A 198 15.69 11.23 -1.88
C GLU A 198 15.06 9.85 -1.69
N HIS A 199 15.30 8.93 -2.63
CA HIS A 199 14.86 7.53 -2.55
C HIS A 199 15.50 6.74 -1.37
N ASP A 200 16.20 7.42 -0.46
CA ASP A 200 16.89 6.81 0.66
C ASP A 200 15.93 6.55 1.84
N CYS A 201 15.18 5.46 1.72
CA CYS A 201 14.27 4.99 2.76
C CYS A 201 14.97 4.25 3.91
N SER A 202 16.31 4.23 3.96
CA SER A 202 17.08 3.42 4.93
C SER A 202 16.85 3.83 6.39
N ASN A 203 16.46 5.08 6.63
CA ASN A 203 16.23 5.63 7.98
C ASN A 203 14.74 5.60 8.41
N LEU A 204 13.85 5.08 7.57
CA LEU A 204 12.42 4.99 7.88
C LEU A 204 12.12 3.75 8.73
N THR A 205 11.24 3.90 9.71
CA THR A 205 10.89 2.82 10.64
C THR A 205 9.38 2.67 10.82
N PRO A 206 8.85 1.43 10.91
CA PRO A 206 7.44 1.20 11.22
C PRO A 206 7.10 1.60 12.66
N PHE A 207 5.80 1.71 12.99
CA PHE A 207 5.33 2.03 14.33
C PHE A 207 5.53 0.84 15.29
N GLY A 208 6.47 0.97 16.25
CA GLY A 208 6.75 -0.02 17.28
C GLY A 208 7.30 -1.37 16.76
N ASN A 209 7.93 -2.15 17.63
CA ASN A 209 8.17 -3.56 17.33
C ASN A 209 6.84 -4.32 17.44
N ARG A 210 6.42 -4.98 16.35
CA ARG A 210 5.28 -5.91 16.34
C ARG A 210 5.43 -6.87 17.51
N ARG A 211 4.59 -6.74 18.54
CA ARG A 211 4.44 -7.83 19.49
C ARG A 211 3.68 -8.91 18.73
N SER A 212 4.39 -9.93 18.25
CA SER A 212 3.80 -11.25 18.11
C SER A 212 3.10 -11.54 19.44
N SER A 213 1.81 -11.88 19.39
CA SER A 213 1.05 -12.29 20.56
C SER A 213 1.88 -13.29 21.38
N PRO A 214 2.14 -13.04 22.67
CA PRO A 214 2.90 -13.98 23.45
C PRO A 214 2.03 -15.21 23.70
N GLY A 215 2.35 -16.30 22.99
CA GLY A 215 2.10 -17.63 23.52
C GLY A 215 2.83 -17.72 24.86
N ASN A 216 2.11 -18.19 25.88
CA ASN A 216 2.59 -18.40 27.23
C ASN A 216 3.98 -19.05 27.26
N THR A 217 4.99 -18.32 27.73
CA THR A 217 6.04 -18.86 28.58
C THR A 217 6.58 -17.78 29.50
N THR A 218 6.44 -18.03 30.79
CA THR A 218 7.15 -17.39 31.89
C THR A 218 8.66 -17.58 31.75
N SER A 219 9.44 -16.50 31.81
CA SER A 219 10.77 -16.48 32.44
C SER A 219 11.30 -15.05 32.56
N ASP A 220 11.98 -14.82 33.66
CA ASP A 220 12.41 -13.55 34.22
C ASP A 220 13.50 -12.80 33.43
N ALA A 221 13.58 -11.50 33.78
CA ALA A 221 14.75 -10.61 33.79
C ALA A 221 15.31 -10.10 32.43
N GLU A 222 15.26 -8.78 32.24
CA GLU A 222 16.40 -7.89 32.54
C GLU A 222 16.01 -6.41 32.34
N ASN A 223 16.05 -5.66 33.44
CA ASN A 223 15.94 -4.20 33.46
C ASN A 223 17.22 -3.60 32.90
N LYS A 224 17.16 -2.89 31.77
CA LYS A 224 18.25 -1.99 31.34
C LYS A 224 17.80 -0.54 31.39
N SER A 225 18.39 0.16 32.36
CA SER A 225 18.21 1.56 32.72
C SER A 225 18.44 2.50 31.53
N ILE A 226 17.45 3.35 31.23
CA ILE A 226 17.58 4.49 30.32
C ILE A 226 18.14 5.67 31.15
N LYS A 227 19.46 5.84 31.18
CA LYS A 227 20.10 7.04 31.75
C LYS A 227 21.23 7.66 30.93
N ASP A 228 21.60 7.11 29.77
CA ASP A 228 22.82 7.54 29.07
C ASP A 228 22.60 8.25 27.73
N PHE A 229 21.49 8.99 27.55
CA PHE A 229 21.25 9.77 26.32
C PHE A 229 21.20 11.29 26.55
N ALA A 230 22.06 11.79 27.44
CA ALA A 230 22.34 13.22 27.56
C ALA A 230 23.81 13.45 27.96
N ALA A 231 24.68 13.53 26.95
CA ALA A 231 25.97 14.23 26.98
C ALA A 231 26.29 14.73 25.58
#